data_AF-A0A3M1QJG8-F1
#
_entry.id   AF-A0A3M1QJG8-F1
#
_cell.length_a   1.000
_cell.length_b   1.000
_cell.length_c   1.000
_cell.angle_alpha   90.00
_cell.angle_beta   90.00
_cell.angle_gamma   90.00
#
_symmetry.space_group_name_H-M   'P 1'
#
loop_
_entity.id
_entity.type
_entity.pdbx_description
1 polymer ?
#
loop_
_entity_poly.entity_id
_entity_poly.type
_entity_poly.pdbx_seq_one_letter_code
_entity_poly.pdbx_strand_id
1 'polypeptide(L)'
;RLLGVSTAELDLPPVHLRLLIPHAQLRLAGRTLRAARLAIAWYGLHYGPYPYPQLTIVSPPVTAREAGGMEYPTLITTGGSRWLYYPPLSWLPFVETVTIHEFGHQYFYGLLASNEFEAAWLDEGLNSYAEASCTAAALRDRLVPELPSWTTDPFVTDRLNLLGTRFPITIDTFSWRFRTRRDYFTASYQKTAVALATLERLVGADRFARAMRAYALAWRFRHPAPADFQSALEAGLGEDLDWYFDQAFFGDADPDWAVLDVRQRRAPAPKGFRWRDGEWVEAEDGEAGDADRPWRVRVDVGRRTAFVGPVEIELVWEDGSRERHTWDGRDRWTRIELESPKRLDAVAVDPDGVWALEVRRADNYWRREPDRGAVHRTLWWAAELLRGAAAAVIPWS
;
A
#
# COMPACT_ATOMS: atom_id res chain seq x y z
N ARG A 1 -21.24 14.10 1.48
CA ARG A 1 -21.12 13.01 2.47
C ARG A 1 -19.70 12.49 2.38
N LEU A 2 -19.02 12.27 3.50
CA LEU A 2 -17.72 11.60 3.55
C LEU A 2 -17.93 10.33 4.38
N LEU A 3 -17.49 9.17 3.86
CA LEU A 3 -17.68 7.87 4.54
C LEU A 3 -19.15 7.56 4.90
N GLY A 4 -20.10 8.02 4.08
CA GLY A 4 -21.54 7.86 4.34
C GLY A 4 -22.13 8.82 5.39
N VAL A 5 -21.30 9.67 6.01
CA VAL A 5 -21.68 10.61 7.06
C VAL A 5 -22.15 11.95 6.45
N SER A 6 -23.16 12.57 7.06
CA SER A 6 -23.68 13.89 6.64
C SER A 6 -22.68 15.01 6.95
N THR A 7 -22.77 16.14 6.26
CA THR A 7 -21.87 17.28 6.54
C THR A 7 -22.07 17.88 7.94
N ALA A 8 -23.29 17.79 8.49
CA ALA A 8 -23.59 18.27 9.83
C ALA A 8 -22.93 17.41 10.93
N GLU A 9 -22.81 16.09 10.70
CA GLU A 9 -22.10 15.17 11.59
C GLU A 9 -20.56 15.24 11.45
N LEU A 10 -20.06 15.95 10.44
CA LEU A 10 -18.64 16.19 10.19
C LEU A 10 -18.19 17.57 10.66
N ASP A 11 -19.03 18.29 11.42
CA ASP A 11 -18.64 19.54 12.06
C ASP A 11 -17.65 19.23 13.20
N LEU A 12 -16.37 19.53 12.95
CA LEU A 12 -15.31 19.24 13.90
C LEU A 12 -15.20 20.37 14.94
N PRO A 13 -15.10 20.05 16.24
CA PRO A 13 -14.97 21.07 17.27
C PRO A 13 -13.67 21.87 17.08
N PRO A 14 -13.66 23.16 17.42
CA PRO A 14 -12.45 23.97 17.34
C PRO A 14 -11.37 23.47 18.31
N VAL A 15 -10.13 23.41 17.84
CA VAL A 15 -8.97 22.99 18.64
C VAL A 15 -7.96 24.12 18.72
N HIS A 16 -7.60 24.52 19.94
CA HIS A 16 -6.56 25.50 20.19
C HIS A 16 -5.17 24.87 20.08
N LEU A 17 -4.38 25.31 19.10
CA LEU A 17 -3.01 24.87 18.90
C LEU A 17 -2.02 25.78 19.64
N ARG A 18 -1.19 25.20 20.51
CA ARG A 18 -0.06 25.87 21.17
C ARG A 18 1.25 25.24 20.73
N LEU A 19 2.10 25.98 20.03
CA LEU A 19 3.44 25.53 19.65
C LEU A 19 4.50 26.15 20.56
N LEU A 20 5.27 25.31 21.25
CA LEU A 20 6.46 25.68 22.01
C LEU A 20 7.69 25.31 21.16
N ILE A 21 8.42 26.31 20.69
CA ILE A 21 9.54 26.10 19.75
C ILE A 21 10.74 26.98 20.11
N PRO A 22 11.96 26.44 20.14
CA PRO A 22 13.18 27.23 20.30
C PRO A 22 13.31 28.30 19.22
N HIS A 23 13.84 29.46 19.59
CA HIS A 23 14.03 30.57 18.64
C HIS A 23 14.81 30.15 17.38
N ALA A 24 15.82 29.29 17.54
CA ALA A 24 16.64 28.77 16.43
C ALA A 24 15.87 27.88 15.42
N GLN A 25 14.66 27.43 15.76
CA GLN A 25 13.82 26.57 14.94
C GLN A 25 12.57 27.30 14.40
N LEU A 26 12.40 28.61 14.66
CA LEU A 26 11.19 29.37 14.30
C LEU A 26 10.76 29.24 12.83
N ARG A 27 11.69 29.02 11.90
CA ARG A 27 11.35 28.78 10.48
C ARG A 27 10.47 27.56 10.23
N LEU A 28 10.41 26.61 11.16
CA LEU A 28 9.60 25.40 11.06
C LEU A 28 8.19 25.61 11.60
N ALA A 29 7.94 26.67 12.39
CA ALA A 29 6.68 26.88 13.09
C ALA A 29 5.46 26.86 12.15
N GLY A 30 5.56 27.53 11.00
CA GLY A 30 4.47 27.56 10.01
C GLY A 30 4.17 26.18 9.43
N ARG A 31 5.20 25.36 9.20
CA ARG A 31 5.08 24.01 8.64
C ARG A 31 4.50 23.04 9.65
N THR A 32 5.01 23.06 10.88
CA THR A 32 4.46 22.31 12.02
C THR A 32 2.98 22.62 12.26
N LEU A 33 2.61 23.90 12.33
CA LEU A 33 1.21 24.28 12.55
C LEU A 33 0.29 23.90 11.39
N ARG A 34 0.77 23.93 10.14
CA ARG A 34 -0.01 23.48 8.98
C ARG A 34 -0.20 21.96 8.98
N ALA A 35 0.85 21.20 9.27
CA ALA A 35 0.77 19.74 9.43
C ALA A 35 -0.20 19.35 10.55
N ALA A 36 -0.14 20.02 11.71
CA ALA A 36 -1.06 19.77 12.81
C ALA A 36 -2.52 20.06 12.44
N ARG A 37 -2.80 21.16 11.72
CA ARG A 37 -4.16 21.46 11.23
C ARG A 37 -4.66 20.39 10.24
N LEU A 38 -3.80 19.96 9.32
CA LEU A 38 -4.11 18.89 8.37
C LEU A 38 -4.45 17.60 9.13
N ALA A 39 -3.62 17.21 10.10
CA ALA A 39 -3.83 16.01 10.90
C ALA A 39 -5.14 16.09 11.71
N ILE A 40 -5.40 17.21 12.40
CA ILE A 40 -6.67 17.42 13.14
C ILE A 40 -7.88 17.25 12.23
N ALA A 41 -7.86 17.86 11.05
CA ALA A 41 -8.96 17.75 10.10
C ALA A 41 -9.09 16.32 9.56
N TRP A 42 -8.00 15.73 9.07
CA TRP A 42 -8.00 14.41 8.45
C TRP A 42 -8.47 13.32 9.42
N TYR A 43 -7.86 13.23 10.59
CA TYR A 43 -8.22 12.22 11.59
C TYR A 43 -9.62 12.48 12.16
N GLY A 44 -9.99 13.76 12.32
CA GLY A 44 -11.34 14.17 12.72
C GLY A 44 -12.42 13.58 11.80
N LEU A 45 -12.21 13.76 10.50
CA LEU A 45 -13.09 13.30 9.44
C LEU A 45 -13.13 11.77 9.30
N HIS A 46 -11.98 11.10 9.45
CA HIS A 46 -11.88 9.65 9.23
C HIS A 46 -12.22 8.84 10.48
N TYR A 47 -11.72 9.21 11.66
CA TYR A 47 -11.78 8.39 12.87
C TYR A 47 -12.71 8.94 13.96
N GLY A 48 -13.15 10.20 13.86
CA GLY A 48 -14.13 10.80 14.76
C GLY A 48 -13.64 12.15 15.29
N PRO A 49 -14.50 12.98 15.89
CA PRO A 49 -14.07 14.29 16.39
C PRO A 49 -13.05 14.16 17.52
N TYR A 50 -11.96 14.91 17.42
CA TYR A 50 -10.97 15.05 18.49
C TYR A 50 -11.65 15.67 19.73
N PRO A 51 -11.64 15.01 20.91
CA PRO A 51 -12.47 15.44 22.04
C PRO A 51 -11.89 16.61 22.83
N TYR A 52 -10.61 16.89 22.69
CA TYR A 52 -9.94 17.86 23.55
C TYR A 52 -9.92 19.24 22.88
N PRO A 53 -10.16 20.32 23.65
CA PRO A 53 -10.22 21.68 23.10
C PRO A 53 -8.83 22.24 22.73
N GLN A 54 -7.75 21.50 23.04
CA GLN A 54 -6.39 21.97 22.85
C GLN A 54 -5.43 20.85 22.45
N LEU A 55 -4.36 21.24 21.77
CA LEU A 55 -3.16 20.44 21.53
C LEU A 55 -1.94 21.33 21.74
N THR A 56 -1.04 20.90 22.63
CA THR A 56 0.28 21.48 22.78
C THR A 56 1.28 20.70 21.94
N ILE A 57 2.08 21.40 21.15
CA ILE A 57 3.12 20.84 20.31
C ILE A 57 4.44 21.39 20.84
N VAL A 58 5.40 20.53 21.14
CA VAL A 58 6.72 20.91 21.61
C VAL A 58 7.76 20.50 20.57
N SER A 59 8.49 21.48 20.05
CA SER A 59 9.69 21.20 19.25
C SER A 59 10.88 21.16 20.20
N PRO A 60 11.45 19.99 20.51
CA PRO A 60 12.53 19.89 21.48
C PRO A 60 13.82 20.56 20.96
N PRO A 61 14.76 20.92 21.85
CA PRO A 61 16.11 21.28 21.44
C PRO A 61 16.76 20.16 20.61
N VAL A 62 17.62 20.52 19.65
CA VAL A 62 18.27 19.55 18.73
C VAL A 62 19.16 18.50 19.43
N THR A 63 19.45 18.71 20.71
CA THR A 63 20.20 17.79 21.59
C THR A 63 19.31 16.75 22.26
N ALA A 64 18.00 16.98 22.34
CA ALA A 64 17.03 16.08 22.98
C ALA A 64 16.41 15.12 21.95
N ARG A 65 17.25 14.26 21.35
CA ARG A 65 16.86 13.38 20.24
C ARG A 65 15.76 12.37 20.60
N GLU A 66 15.79 11.84 21.82
CA GLU A 66 14.79 10.87 22.32
C GLU A 66 13.42 11.51 22.57
N ALA A 67 13.31 12.83 22.51
CA ALA A 67 12.05 13.56 22.59
C ALA A 67 11.62 14.12 21.22
N GLY A 68 12.16 13.57 20.13
CA GLY A 68 11.90 14.05 18.76
C GLY A 68 10.50 13.70 18.24
N GLY A 69 9.93 12.61 18.74
CA GLY A 69 8.56 12.18 18.51
C GLY A 69 8.10 11.50 19.79
N MET A 70 6.97 11.94 20.33
CA MET A 70 6.40 11.46 21.59
C MET A 70 4.98 12.00 21.72
N GLU A 71 4.07 11.15 22.14
CA GLU A 71 2.66 11.23 21.80
C GLU A 71 1.71 11.44 22.97
N TYR A 72 2.19 12.04 24.07
CA TYR A 72 1.36 12.22 25.28
C TYR A 72 -0.01 12.86 24.98
N PRO A 73 -1.08 12.48 25.72
CA PRO A 73 -2.40 13.06 25.51
C PRO A 73 -2.39 14.59 25.61
N THR A 74 -2.87 15.25 24.56
CA THR A 74 -2.91 16.71 24.37
C THR A 74 -1.54 17.42 24.33
N LEU A 75 -0.44 16.68 24.36
CA LEU A 75 0.93 17.20 24.33
C LEU A 75 1.82 16.29 23.49
N ILE A 76 2.08 16.71 22.26
CA ILE A 76 2.95 15.97 21.36
C ILE A 76 4.31 16.66 21.23
N THR A 77 5.35 15.88 21.01
CA THR A 77 6.66 16.40 20.61
C THR A 77 6.86 16.16 19.12
N THR A 78 7.49 17.10 18.42
CA THR A 78 7.77 16.93 16.99
C THR A 78 9.13 17.46 16.61
N GLY A 79 9.88 16.69 15.84
CA GLY A 79 11.29 16.95 15.73
C GLY A 79 12.15 15.77 15.35
N GLY A 80 13.48 15.96 15.40
CA GLY A 80 14.44 14.91 15.11
C GLY A 80 15.87 15.42 14.98
N SER A 81 16.62 14.82 14.05
CA SER A 81 18.04 15.10 13.89
C SER A 81 18.32 16.56 13.54
N ARG A 82 19.38 17.15 14.15
CA ARG A 82 19.84 18.52 13.86
C ARG A 82 19.88 18.82 12.36
N TRP A 83 20.34 17.88 11.55
CA TRP A 83 20.49 18.07 10.12
C TRP A 83 19.18 18.33 9.39
N LEU A 84 18.06 17.75 9.85
CA LEU A 84 16.72 17.91 9.25
C LEU A 84 16.09 19.26 9.61
N TYR A 85 16.66 19.98 10.57
CA TYR A 85 16.19 21.29 10.93
C TYR A 85 16.84 22.42 10.14
N TYR A 86 18.02 22.21 9.51
CA TYR A 86 18.79 23.25 8.81
C TYR A 86 19.05 22.93 7.33
N PRO A 87 19.19 23.94 6.46
CA PRO A 87 19.62 23.75 5.08
C PRO A 87 20.94 22.96 5.00
N PRO A 88 21.14 22.13 3.97
CA PRO A 88 20.25 21.95 2.82
C PRO A 88 19.19 20.86 3.02
N LEU A 89 19.01 20.27 4.21
CA LEU A 89 18.04 19.16 4.40
C LEU A 89 16.71 19.61 5.02
N SER A 90 16.64 20.84 5.51
CA SER A 90 15.42 21.36 6.11
C SER A 90 14.23 21.45 5.16
N TRP A 91 14.38 21.32 3.84
CA TRP A 91 13.23 21.30 2.92
C TRP A 91 12.50 19.95 2.90
N LEU A 92 13.12 18.88 3.41
CA LEU A 92 12.46 17.58 3.50
C LEU A 92 11.23 17.68 4.42
N PRO A 93 10.12 16.98 4.10
CA PRO A 93 8.85 17.07 4.84
C PRO A 93 8.87 16.29 6.17
N PHE A 94 10.02 16.21 6.82
CA PHE A 94 10.23 15.36 7.99
C PHE A 94 9.46 15.88 9.21
N VAL A 95 9.48 17.18 9.48
CA VAL A 95 8.75 17.76 10.63
C VAL A 95 7.23 17.61 10.45
N GLU A 96 6.74 17.68 9.22
CA GLU A 96 5.34 17.43 8.90
C GLU A 96 4.96 15.98 9.16
N THR A 97 5.76 15.05 8.62
CA THR A 97 5.56 13.60 8.78
C THR A 97 5.46 13.25 10.27
N VAL A 98 6.46 13.66 11.07
CA VAL A 98 6.43 13.46 12.52
C VAL A 98 5.24 14.20 13.16
N THR A 99 4.95 15.46 12.81
CA THR A 99 3.79 16.16 13.40
C THR A 99 2.46 15.44 13.13
N ILE A 100 2.29 14.86 11.93
CA ILE A 100 1.09 14.10 11.56
C ILE A 100 1.04 12.76 12.32
N HIS A 101 2.16 12.04 12.41
CA HIS A 101 2.28 10.79 13.17
C HIS A 101 1.94 11.00 14.64
N GLU A 102 2.59 11.97 15.28
CA GLU A 102 2.46 12.23 16.71
C GLU A 102 1.06 12.73 17.07
N PHE A 103 0.42 13.51 16.19
CA PHE A 103 -0.99 13.84 16.36
C PHE A 103 -1.90 12.62 16.17
N GLY A 104 -1.57 11.70 15.25
CA GLY A 104 -2.39 10.53 14.99
C GLY A 104 -2.46 9.58 16.18
N HIS A 105 -1.41 9.52 17.01
CA HIS A 105 -1.43 8.86 18.32
C HIS A 105 -2.38 9.50 19.35
N GLN A 106 -2.96 10.66 19.05
CA GLN A 106 -4.07 11.16 19.84
C GLN A 106 -5.36 10.36 19.60
N TYR A 107 -5.39 9.46 18.61
CA TYR A 107 -6.48 8.53 18.32
C TYR A 107 -6.05 7.09 18.66
N PHE A 108 -5.13 6.53 17.87
CA PHE A 108 -4.51 5.23 18.14
C PHE A 108 -3.59 5.40 19.36
N TYR A 109 -3.61 4.50 20.34
CA TYR A 109 -3.16 4.75 21.71
C TYR A 109 -3.96 5.80 22.51
N GLY A 110 -3.95 7.08 22.14
CA GLY A 110 -4.47 8.16 23.01
C GLY A 110 -5.97 8.05 23.35
N LEU A 111 -6.79 7.61 22.39
CA LEU A 111 -8.22 7.34 22.64
C LEU A 111 -8.52 5.85 22.77
N LEU A 112 -7.74 4.97 22.14
CA LEU A 112 -8.02 3.53 22.10
C LEU A 112 -7.29 2.75 23.20
N ALA A 113 -6.34 3.35 23.93
CA ALA A 113 -5.53 2.75 25.00
C ALA A 113 -5.07 1.30 24.72
N SER A 114 -4.57 1.06 23.51
CA SER A 114 -3.95 -0.21 23.11
C SER A 114 -2.71 -0.53 23.95
N ASN A 115 -2.42 -1.82 24.14
CA ASN A 115 -1.25 -2.26 24.91
C ASN A 115 -0.01 -2.35 24.01
N GLU A 116 0.85 -1.34 24.03
CA GLU A 116 2.06 -1.29 23.20
C GLU A 116 3.11 -2.35 23.56
N PHE A 117 3.08 -2.91 24.77
CA PHE A 117 3.99 -3.99 25.15
C PHE A 117 3.63 -5.29 24.43
N GLU A 118 2.33 -5.59 24.32
CA GLU A 118 1.83 -6.84 23.73
C GLU A 118 1.50 -6.69 22.24
N ALA A 119 1.01 -5.53 21.80
CA ALA A 119 0.59 -5.29 20.44
C ALA A 119 0.94 -3.86 20.00
N ALA A 120 2.25 -3.54 19.96
CA ALA A 120 2.76 -2.24 19.51
C ALA A 120 2.20 -1.79 18.16
N TRP A 121 1.91 -2.73 17.26
CA TRP A 121 1.36 -2.44 15.94
C TRP A 121 -0.06 -1.85 15.97
N LEU A 122 -0.85 -2.10 17.03
CA LEU A 122 -2.17 -1.47 17.20
C LEU A 122 -2.06 0.03 17.44
N ASP A 123 -0.93 0.46 17.98
CA ASP A 123 -0.61 1.86 18.14
C ASP A 123 0.15 2.37 16.90
N GLU A 124 1.41 1.97 16.78
CA GLU A 124 2.34 2.49 15.79
C GLU A 124 1.94 2.15 14.36
N GLY A 125 1.35 0.99 14.14
CA GLY A 125 1.08 0.48 12.80
C GLY A 125 -0.23 1.01 12.23
N LEU A 126 -1.28 1.06 13.06
CA LEU A 126 -2.52 1.74 12.70
C LEU A 126 -2.27 3.23 12.46
N ASN A 127 -1.45 3.85 13.32
CA ASN A 127 -1.07 5.24 13.18
C ASN A 127 -0.23 5.50 11.93
N SER A 128 0.76 4.64 11.64
CA SER A 128 1.57 4.73 10.41
C SER A 128 0.71 4.62 9.15
N TYR A 129 -0.28 3.71 9.12
CA TYR A 129 -1.24 3.62 8.02
C TYR A 129 -2.05 4.92 7.86
N ALA A 130 -2.53 5.48 8.97
CA ALA A 130 -3.33 6.70 8.98
C ALA A 130 -2.52 7.92 8.55
N GLU A 131 -1.26 8.02 8.97
CA GLU A 131 -0.30 9.05 8.58
C GLU A 131 0.02 8.96 7.08
N ALA A 132 0.36 7.77 6.59
CA ALA A 132 0.62 7.50 5.18
C ALA A 132 -0.60 7.86 4.32
N SER A 133 -1.80 7.49 4.76
CA SER A 133 -3.06 7.82 4.09
C SER A 133 -3.33 9.33 4.04
N CYS A 134 -3.12 10.02 5.17
CA CYS A 134 -3.23 11.48 5.26
C CYS A 134 -2.27 12.17 4.30
N THR A 135 -1.02 11.72 4.29
CA THR A 135 0.05 12.27 3.46
C THR A 135 -0.21 12.00 1.97
N ALA A 136 -0.62 10.80 1.61
CA ALA A 136 -0.97 10.44 0.24
C ALA A 136 -2.15 11.28 -0.29
N ALA A 137 -3.17 11.51 0.53
CA ALA A 137 -4.29 12.38 0.18
C ALA A 137 -3.86 13.85 0.05
N ALA A 138 -3.02 14.34 0.97
CA ALA A 138 -2.47 15.69 0.90
C ALA A 138 -1.67 15.93 -0.38
N LEU A 139 -0.91 14.92 -0.84
CA LEU A 139 -0.17 14.95 -2.10
C LEU A 139 -1.11 14.94 -3.31
N ARG A 140 -2.03 13.97 -3.36
CA ARG A 140 -2.96 13.76 -4.49
C ARG A 140 -3.89 14.95 -4.69
N ASP A 141 -4.47 15.46 -3.59
CA ASP A 141 -5.53 16.47 -3.63
C ASP A 141 -4.99 17.88 -3.35
N ARG A 142 -3.67 18.02 -3.18
CA ARG A 142 -2.97 19.29 -2.87
C ARG A 142 -3.60 20.04 -1.69
N LEU A 143 -3.93 19.31 -0.62
CA LEU A 143 -4.69 19.85 0.52
C LEU A 143 -3.96 21.00 1.24
N VAL A 144 -2.63 21.00 1.21
CA VAL A 144 -1.80 22.05 1.81
C VAL A 144 -0.62 22.40 0.90
N PRO A 145 -0.82 23.26 -0.13
CA PRO A 145 0.20 23.58 -1.13
C PRO A 145 1.49 24.21 -0.56
N GLU A 146 1.43 24.78 0.64
CA GLU A 146 2.54 25.46 1.32
C GLU A 146 3.41 24.53 2.18
N LEU A 147 3.10 23.24 2.23
CA LEU A 147 4.01 22.22 2.75
C LEU A 147 4.96 21.78 1.62
N PRO A 148 6.24 21.50 1.91
CA PRO A 148 7.10 20.87 0.91
C PRO A 148 6.44 19.59 0.42
N SER A 149 6.34 19.44 -0.89
CA SER A 149 5.73 18.27 -1.47
C SER A 149 6.51 17.02 -1.09
N TRP A 150 5.83 16.06 -0.47
CA TRP A 150 6.27 14.67 -0.53
C TRP A 150 6.40 14.30 -1.99
N THR A 151 7.59 13.88 -2.41
CA THR A 151 7.87 13.57 -3.82
C THR A 151 7.49 12.14 -4.19
N THR A 152 7.05 11.35 -3.21
CA THR A 152 6.83 9.91 -3.35
C THR A 152 5.67 9.49 -2.46
N ASP A 153 4.89 8.54 -2.94
CA ASP A 153 3.85 7.88 -2.14
C ASP A 153 4.48 7.25 -0.87
N PRO A 154 3.98 7.58 0.34
CA PRO A 154 4.48 7.01 1.59
C PRO A 154 4.48 5.48 1.61
N PHE A 155 3.45 4.84 1.06
CA PHE A 155 3.35 3.37 1.05
C PHE A 155 4.42 2.73 0.15
N VAL A 156 4.88 3.43 -0.89
CA VAL A 156 6.02 2.98 -1.67
C VAL A 156 7.30 3.04 -0.84
N THR A 157 7.47 4.11 -0.05
CA THR A 157 8.64 4.27 0.82
C THR A 157 8.67 3.18 1.89
N ASP A 158 7.54 2.89 2.53
CA ASP A 158 7.43 1.80 3.52
C ASP A 158 7.72 0.43 2.89
N ARG A 159 7.13 0.14 1.72
CA ARG A 159 7.41 -1.11 1.00
C ARG A 159 8.90 -1.25 0.63
N LEU A 160 9.57 -0.16 0.22
CA LEU A 160 11.01 -0.21 -0.07
C LEU A 160 11.84 -0.51 1.18
N ASN A 161 11.42 -0.06 2.37
CA ASN A 161 12.10 -0.42 3.61
C ASN A 161 12.01 -1.93 3.91
N LEU A 162 10.91 -2.57 3.52
CA LEU A 162 10.72 -4.03 3.68
C LEU A 162 11.66 -4.86 2.80
N LEU A 163 12.18 -4.32 1.68
CA LEU A 163 13.19 -5.04 0.85
C LEU A 163 14.48 -5.35 1.61
N GLY A 164 14.80 -4.58 2.65
CA GLY A 164 15.96 -4.80 3.49
C GLY A 164 15.81 -5.94 4.51
N THR A 165 14.61 -6.50 4.64
CA THR A 165 14.28 -7.56 5.59
C THR A 165 14.85 -8.90 5.13
N ARG A 166 15.62 -9.55 6.01
CA ARG A 166 16.36 -10.79 5.68
C ARG A 166 15.63 -12.08 6.05
N PHE A 167 14.69 -11.98 6.99
CA PHE A 167 13.90 -13.10 7.51
C PHE A 167 12.45 -12.65 7.64
N PRO A 168 11.47 -13.57 7.51
CA PRO A 168 10.08 -13.27 7.81
C PRO A 168 9.91 -12.61 9.19
N ILE A 169 9.03 -11.61 9.28
CA ILE A 169 8.73 -10.89 10.53
C ILE A 169 7.21 -10.91 10.73
N THR A 170 6.75 -11.47 11.85
CA THR A 170 5.34 -11.42 12.28
C THR A 170 5.01 -10.06 12.88
N ILE A 171 3.89 -9.46 12.47
CA ILE A 171 3.43 -8.16 12.97
C ILE A 171 3.04 -8.28 14.45
N ASP A 172 2.21 -9.27 14.78
CA ASP A 172 1.71 -9.51 16.13
C ASP A 172 2.75 -10.23 16.99
N THR A 173 3.84 -9.53 17.28
CA THR A 173 4.92 -9.98 18.15
C THR A 173 5.03 -9.06 19.35
N PHE A 174 5.05 -9.63 20.56
CA PHE A 174 5.32 -8.88 21.78
C PHE A 174 6.60 -8.05 21.66
N SER A 175 6.57 -6.81 22.11
CA SER A 175 7.64 -5.83 21.88
C SER A 175 9.01 -6.29 22.40
N TRP A 176 9.04 -7.08 23.48
CA TRP A 176 10.27 -7.64 24.05
C TRP A 176 10.78 -8.92 23.36
N ARG A 177 10.03 -9.48 22.41
CA ARG A 177 10.41 -10.68 21.63
C ARG A 177 11.09 -10.34 20.31
N PHE A 178 11.06 -9.09 19.86
CA PHE A 178 11.79 -8.70 18.66
C PHE A 178 13.30 -8.85 18.88
N ARG A 179 13.95 -9.50 17.91
CA ARG A 179 15.40 -9.74 17.92
C ARG A 179 16.21 -8.44 17.87
N THR A 180 15.72 -7.43 17.17
CA THR A 180 16.38 -6.13 17.06
C THR A 180 15.37 -4.99 17.05
N ARG A 181 15.83 -3.77 17.39
CA ARG A 181 15.03 -2.55 17.21
C ARG A 181 14.54 -2.38 15.78
N ARG A 182 15.36 -2.76 14.79
CA ARG A 182 14.95 -2.68 13.37
C ARG A 182 13.78 -3.61 13.07
N ASP A 183 13.80 -4.84 13.57
CA ASP A 183 12.70 -5.78 13.36
C ASP A 183 11.41 -5.28 14.01
N TYR A 184 11.51 -4.69 15.21
CA TYR A 184 10.40 -3.99 15.88
C TYR A 184 9.84 -2.86 14.99
N PHE A 185 10.67 -1.92 14.55
CA PHE A 185 10.22 -0.81 13.70
C PHE A 185 9.61 -1.30 12.38
N THR A 186 10.20 -2.32 11.76
CA THR A 186 9.68 -2.87 10.52
C THR A 186 8.32 -3.53 10.71
N ALA A 187 8.12 -4.32 11.77
CA ALA A 187 6.83 -4.94 12.07
C ALA A 187 5.78 -3.92 12.48
N SER A 188 6.07 -3.17 13.55
CA SER A 188 5.10 -2.32 14.24
C SER A 188 4.72 -1.07 13.46
N TYR A 189 5.46 -0.69 12.41
CA TYR A 189 5.17 0.51 11.60
C TYR A 189 4.96 0.13 10.13
N GLN A 190 6.05 -0.17 9.43
CA GLN A 190 6.09 -0.24 7.96
C GLN A 190 5.30 -1.42 7.41
N LYS A 191 5.53 -2.63 7.94
CA LYS A 191 4.84 -3.85 7.49
C LYS A 191 3.36 -3.75 7.81
N THR A 192 3.00 -3.25 8.99
CA THR A 192 1.60 -3.01 9.37
C THR A 192 0.91 -2.01 8.45
N ALA A 193 1.53 -0.86 8.18
CA ALA A 193 0.96 0.14 7.29
C ALA A 193 0.70 -0.40 5.88
N VAL A 194 1.67 -1.14 5.33
CA VAL A 194 1.57 -1.75 4.00
C VAL A 194 0.59 -2.92 3.97
N ALA A 195 0.47 -3.69 5.05
CA ALA A 195 -0.54 -4.74 5.19
C ALA A 195 -1.96 -4.14 5.24
N LEU A 196 -2.17 -3.03 5.94
CA LEU A 196 -3.45 -2.34 5.94
C LEU A 196 -3.77 -1.71 4.58
N ALA A 197 -2.77 -1.12 3.91
CA ALA A 197 -2.94 -0.61 2.54
C ALA A 197 -3.29 -1.72 1.54
N THR A 198 -2.75 -2.92 1.71
CA THR A 198 -3.12 -4.10 0.92
C THR A 198 -4.57 -4.48 1.17
N LEU A 199 -4.98 -4.55 2.44
CA LEU A 199 -6.37 -4.86 2.80
C LEU A 199 -7.35 -3.81 2.26
N GLU A 200 -7.01 -2.52 2.38
CA GLU A 200 -7.78 -1.41 1.80
C GLU A 200 -7.98 -1.59 0.29
N ARG A 201 -6.92 -1.96 -0.44
CA ARG A 201 -6.99 -2.18 -1.90
C ARG A 201 -7.81 -3.42 -2.26
N LEU A 202 -7.77 -4.47 -1.44
CA LEU A 202 -8.57 -5.68 -1.65
C LEU A 202 -10.07 -5.43 -1.44
N VAL A 203 -10.46 -4.71 -0.38
CA VAL A 203 -11.88 -4.53 0.00
C VAL A 203 -12.49 -3.24 -0.54
N GLY A 204 -11.65 -2.31 -0.99
CA GLY A 204 -12.01 -0.98 -1.50
C GLY A 204 -11.92 0.12 -0.43
N ALA A 205 -11.28 1.24 -0.79
CA ALA A 205 -10.98 2.37 0.09
C ALA A 205 -12.18 2.89 0.89
N ASP A 206 -13.32 3.08 0.24
CA ASP A 206 -14.54 3.60 0.87
C ASP A 206 -15.10 2.66 1.96
N ARG A 207 -15.05 1.35 1.71
CA ARG A 207 -15.53 0.34 2.66
C ARG A 207 -14.56 0.23 3.83
N PHE A 208 -13.27 0.14 3.52
CA PHE A 208 -12.21 0.07 4.51
C PHE A 208 -12.22 1.28 5.45
N ALA A 209 -12.28 2.50 4.91
CA ALA A 209 -12.30 3.72 5.71
C ALA A 209 -13.55 3.82 6.61
N ARG A 210 -14.71 3.31 6.16
CA ARG A 210 -15.91 3.19 7.02
C ARG A 210 -15.70 2.17 8.15
N ALA A 211 -15.07 1.04 7.89
CA ALA A 211 -14.78 0.03 8.90
C ALA A 211 -13.77 0.55 9.94
N MET A 212 -12.69 1.19 9.50
CA MET A 212 -11.72 1.86 10.37
C MET A 212 -12.38 2.95 11.23
N ARG A 213 -13.28 3.75 10.64
CA ARG A 213 -14.07 4.73 11.38
C ARG A 213 -14.92 4.08 12.47
N ALA A 214 -15.63 3.00 12.12
CA ALA A 214 -16.48 2.28 13.06
C ALA A 214 -15.65 1.69 14.22
N TYR A 215 -14.49 1.10 13.92
CA TYR A 215 -13.53 0.64 14.92
C TYR A 215 -13.12 1.76 15.88
N ALA A 216 -12.62 2.88 15.36
CA ALA A 216 -12.14 4.00 16.18
C ALA A 216 -13.23 4.59 17.09
N LEU A 217 -14.47 4.68 16.60
CA LEU A 217 -15.60 5.17 17.39
C LEU A 217 -16.07 4.15 18.44
N ALA A 218 -16.10 2.86 18.11
CA ALA A 218 -16.56 1.80 19.01
C ALA A 218 -15.56 1.51 20.15
N TRP A 219 -14.27 1.61 19.86
CA TRP A 219 -13.17 1.31 20.79
C TRP A 219 -12.62 2.54 21.53
N ARG A 220 -13.26 3.70 21.35
CA ARG A 220 -12.91 4.92 22.08
C ARG A 220 -13.06 4.73 23.59
N PHE A 221 -12.00 5.08 24.31
CA PHE A 221 -11.81 4.93 25.76
C PHE A 221 -11.95 3.48 26.25
N ARG A 222 -11.50 2.52 25.43
CA ARG A 222 -11.42 1.09 25.76
C ARG A 222 -9.97 0.61 25.63
N HIS A 223 -9.75 -0.70 25.53
CA HIS A 223 -8.43 -1.32 25.39
C HIS A 223 -8.54 -2.51 24.41
N PRO A 224 -8.53 -2.26 23.09
CA PRO A 224 -8.65 -3.32 22.09
C PRO A 224 -7.40 -4.20 22.09
N ALA A 225 -7.62 -5.51 22.01
CA ALA A 225 -6.61 -6.49 21.65
C ALA A 225 -6.57 -6.70 20.12
N PRO A 226 -5.55 -7.36 19.57
CA PRO A 226 -5.47 -7.72 18.15
C PRO A 226 -6.77 -8.30 17.55
N ALA A 227 -7.38 -9.27 18.23
CA ALA A 227 -8.61 -9.91 17.78
C ALA A 227 -9.82 -8.96 17.76
N ASP A 228 -9.84 -7.96 18.63
CA ASP A 228 -10.90 -6.94 18.66
C ASP A 228 -10.83 -6.03 17.43
N PHE A 229 -9.62 -5.68 16.98
CA PHE A 229 -9.42 -4.92 15.75
C PHE A 229 -9.88 -5.71 14.52
N GLN A 230 -9.47 -6.97 14.40
CA GLN A 230 -9.94 -7.86 13.33
C GLN A 230 -11.47 -7.95 13.33
N SER A 231 -12.07 -8.31 14.48
CA SER A 231 -13.53 -8.45 14.62
C SER A 231 -14.29 -7.17 14.23
N ALA A 232 -13.74 -6.00 14.57
CA ALA A 232 -14.34 -4.72 14.22
C ALA A 232 -14.26 -4.44 12.71
N LEU A 233 -13.16 -4.79 12.05
CA LEU A 233 -13.05 -4.68 10.59
C LEU A 233 -14.01 -5.64 9.88
N GLU A 234 -14.06 -6.90 10.31
CA GLU A 234 -14.98 -7.92 9.76
C GLU A 234 -16.44 -7.47 9.89
N ALA A 235 -16.83 -6.97 11.07
CA ALA A 235 -18.17 -6.42 11.29
C ALA A 235 -18.46 -5.20 10.39
N GLY A 236 -17.48 -4.33 10.17
CA GLY A 236 -17.63 -3.14 9.32
C GLY A 236 -17.64 -3.45 7.82
N LEU A 237 -16.95 -4.51 7.39
CA LEU A 237 -16.82 -4.91 6.00
C LEU A 237 -17.89 -5.94 5.58
N GLY A 238 -18.39 -6.73 6.53
CA GLY A 238 -19.30 -7.85 6.27
C GLY A 238 -18.61 -9.05 5.61
N GLU A 239 -17.30 -9.21 5.85
CA GLU A 239 -16.47 -10.27 5.27
C GLU A 239 -15.62 -10.91 6.36
N ASP A 240 -15.33 -12.21 6.21
CA ASP A 240 -14.39 -12.95 7.05
C ASP A 240 -12.95 -12.63 6.60
N LEU A 241 -12.12 -12.17 7.54
CA LEU A 241 -10.75 -11.76 7.30
C LEU A 241 -9.72 -12.67 7.96
N ASP A 242 -10.14 -13.80 8.57
CA ASP A 242 -9.25 -14.78 9.19
C ASP A 242 -8.13 -15.17 8.22
N TRP A 243 -8.49 -15.48 6.96
CA TRP A 243 -7.52 -15.87 5.93
C TRP A 243 -6.41 -14.83 5.73
N TYR A 244 -6.71 -13.53 5.88
CA TYR A 244 -5.73 -12.46 5.69
C TYR A 244 -4.94 -12.20 6.97
N PHE A 245 -5.63 -12.08 8.11
CA PHE A 245 -5.02 -11.78 9.41
C PHE A 245 -4.10 -12.91 9.89
N ASP A 246 -4.52 -14.17 9.74
CA ASP A 246 -3.73 -15.35 10.10
C ASP A 246 -2.38 -15.38 9.38
N GLN A 247 -2.32 -14.84 8.16
CA GLN A 247 -1.11 -14.86 7.34
C GLN A 247 -0.27 -13.60 7.51
N ALA A 248 -0.90 -12.42 7.38
CA ALA A 248 -0.20 -11.13 7.32
C ALA A 248 0.11 -10.55 8.70
N PHE A 249 -0.76 -10.76 9.69
CA PHE A 249 -0.64 -10.17 11.02
C PHE A 249 -0.13 -11.17 12.06
N PHE A 250 -0.80 -12.31 12.18
CA PHE A 250 -0.48 -13.35 13.17
C PHE A 250 0.56 -14.36 12.67
N GLY A 251 0.69 -14.45 11.35
CA GLY A 251 1.69 -15.28 10.66
C GLY A 251 2.93 -14.51 10.26
N ASP A 252 3.88 -15.22 9.64
CA ASP A 252 5.09 -14.64 9.06
C ASP A 252 5.10 -14.73 7.53
N ALA A 253 4.00 -15.17 6.91
CA ALA A 253 3.92 -15.32 5.47
C ALA A 253 3.91 -13.93 4.81
N ASP A 254 4.77 -13.76 3.81
CA ASP A 254 4.73 -12.60 2.92
C ASP A 254 4.27 -13.03 1.52
N PRO A 255 3.49 -12.22 0.82
CA PRO A 255 3.13 -12.47 -0.57
C PRO A 255 4.32 -12.41 -1.54
N ASP A 256 4.34 -13.31 -2.54
CA ASP A 256 5.36 -13.40 -3.60
C ASP A 256 4.76 -14.17 -4.80
N TRP A 257 4.20 -13.45 -5.78
CA TRP A 257 3.65 -14.04 -7.01
C TRP A 257 4.63 -13.89 -8.17
N ALA A 258 4.59 -14.82 -9.11
CA ALA A 258 5.50 -14.80 -10.24
C ALA A 258 4.85 -15.34 -11.51
N VAL A 259 5.22 -14.75 -12.64
CA VAL A 259 5.08 -15.41 -13.94
C VAL A 259 6.19 -16.47 -14.03
N LEU A 260 5.79 -17.73 -14.05
CA LEU A 260 6.70 -18.88 -14.02
C LEU A 260 7.21 -19.24 -15.42
N ASP A 261 6.29 -19.33 -16.38
CA ASP A 261 6.61 -19.69 -17.77
C ASP A 261 5.56 -19.09 -18.72
N VAL A 262 6.01 -18.68 -19.90
CA VAL A 262 5.13 -18.24 -20.99
C VAL A 262 5.58 -18.90 -22.26
N ARG A 263 4.70 -19.71 -22.85
CA ARG A 263 4.93 -20.37 -24.13
C ARG A 263 3.86 -19.97 -25.11
N GLN A 264 4.28 -19.61 -26.31
CA GLN A 264 3.38 -19.42 -27.43
C GLN A 264 3.94 -20.11 -28.66
N ARG A 265 3.10 -20.86 -29.36
CA ARG A 265 3.45 -21.55 -30.61
C ARG A 265 2.25 -21.53 -31.55
N ARG A 266 2.49 -21.57 -32.86
CA ARG A 266 1.39 -21.80 -33.81
C ARG A 266 0.72 -23.13 -33.48
N ALA A 267 -0.61 -23.15 -33.54
CA ALA A 267 -1.38 -24.38 -33.40
C ALA A 267 -0.88 -25.40 -34.43
N PRO A 268 -0.82 -26.70 -34.08
CA PRO A 268 -0.44 -27.72 -35.04
C PRO A 268 -1.37 -27.66 -36.26
N ALA A 269 -0.83 -27.98 -37.44
CA ALA A 269 -1.68 -28.15 -38.61
C ALA A 269 -2.73 -29.23 -38.33
N PRO A 270 -4.00 -29.02 -38.70
CA PRO A 270 -5.02 -30.03 -38.52
C PRO A 270 -4.62 -31.28 -39.30
N LYS A 271 -4.52 -32.42 -38.61
CA LYS A 271 -4.26 -33.72 -39.21
C LYS A 271 -5.58 -34.43 -39.49
N GLY A 272 -5.72 -35.05 -40.66
CA GLY A 272 -6.90 -35.83 -41.03
C GLY A 272 -7.45 -35.44 -42.41
N PHE A 273 -8.70 -35.83 -42.68
CA PHE A 273 -9.33 -35.60 -43.98
C PHE A 273 -10.11 -34.28 -43.98
N ARG A 274 -10.04 -33.54 -45.08
CA ARG A 274 -10.88 -32.38 -45.37
C ARG A 274 -11.84 -32.71 -46.49
N TRP A 275 -13.08 -32.25 -46.37
CA TRP A 275 -14.06 -32.37 -47.44
C TRP A 275 -13.78 -31.32 -48.52
N ARG A 276 -13.46 -31.77 -49.74
CA ARG A 276 -13.19 -30.90 -50.90
C ARG A 276 -13.75 -31.56 -52.15
N ASP A 277 -14.48 -30.79 -52.97
CA ASP A 277 -15.03 -31.24 -54.25
C ASP A 277 -15.81 -32.57 -54.22
N GLY A 278 -16.48 -32.85 -53.09
CA GLY A 278 -17.30 -34.06 -52.93
C GLY A 278 -16.57 -35.29 -52.41
N GLU A 279 -15.30 -35.18 -52.02
CA GLU A 279 -14.49 -36.27 -51.47
C GLU A 279 -13.74 -35.88 -50.19
N TRP A 280 -13.43 -36.88 -49.37
CA TRP A 280 -12.54 -36.73 -48.23
C TRP A 280 -11.09 -36.81 -48.72
N VAL A 281 -10.41 -35.67 -48.80
CA VAL A 281 -9.00 -35.58 -49.18
C VAL A 281 -8.16 -35.54 -47.91
N GLU A 282 -7.13 -36.39 -47.81
CA GLU A 282 -6.17 -36.32 -46.70
C GLU A 282 -5.47 -34.97 -46.74
N ALA A 283 -5.58 -34.18 -45.66
CA ALA A 283 -4.91 -32.90 -45.59
C ALA A 283 -3.40 -33.14 -45.46
N GLU A 284 -2.63 -32.83 -46.50
CA GLU A 284 -1.17 -32.90 -46.44
C GLU A 284 -0.64 -31.92 -45.36
N ASP A 285 0.44 -32.33 -44.67
CA ASP A 285 1.11 -31.53 -43.66
C ASP A 285 1.55 -30.18 -44.28
N GLY A 286 0.82 -29.10 -43.98
CA GLY A 286 1.22 -27.72 -44.32
C GLY A 286 0.32 -26.92 -45.27
N GLU A 287 -0.82 -27.46 -45.74
CA GLU A 287 -1.70 -26.71 -46.67
C GLU A 287 -2.38 -25.47 -46.05
N ALA A 288 -2.54 -25.42 -44.72
CA ALA A 288 -2.85 -24.16 -44.04
C ALA A 288 -1.52 -23.42 -43.80
N GLY A 289 -1.28 -22.34 -44.53
CA GLY A 289 -0.11 -21.49 -44.35
C GLY A 289 0.09 -21.17 -42.87
N ASP A 290 1.33 -21.24 -42.38
CA ASP A 290 1.69 -21.01 -40.97
C ASP A 290 1.17 -19.66 -40.42
N ALA A 291 0.89 -18.70 -41.32
CA ALA A 291 0.32 -17.40 -41.01
C ALA A 291 -1.13 -17.44 -40.49
N ASP A 292 -1.97 -18.37 -40.97
CA ASP A 292 -3.41 -18.41 -40.68
C ASP A 292 -3.78 -19.25 -39.44
N ARG A 293 -2.82 -20.02 -38.90
CA ARG A 293 -3.06 -20.87 -37.73
C ARG A 293 -3.04 -20.03 -36.44
N PRO A 294 -4.03 -20.14 -35.53
CA PRO A 294 -4.00 -19.39 -34.29
C PRO A 294 -2.78 -19.77 -33.45
N TRP A 295 -2.32 -18.86 -32.61
CA TRP A 295 -1.34 -19.12 -31.57
C TRP A 295 -2.01 -19.88 -30.42
N ARG A 296 -1.38 -20.96 -29.99
CA ARG A 296 -1.62 -21.57 -28.68
C ARG A 296 -0.71 -20.91 -27.67
N VAL A 297 -1.30 -20.21 -26.72
CA VAL A 297 -0.64 -19.49 -25.65
C VAL A 297 -0.87 -20.24 -24.35
N ARG A 298 0.22 -20.43 -23.59
CA ARG A 298 0.23 -21.01 -22.25
C ARG A 298 0.98 -20.06 -21.33
N VAL A 299 0.33 -19.65 -20.25
CA VAL A 299 0.90 -18.79 -19.21
C VAL A 299 0.78 -19.53 -17.88
N ASP A 300 1.92 -19.81 -17.26
CA ASP A 300 2.01 -20.41 -15.93
C ASP A 300 2.32 -19.31 -14.91
N VAL A 301 1.47 -19.15 -13.90
CA VAL A 301 1.63 -18.20 -12.80
C VAL A 301 1.66 -18.99 -11.50
N GLY A 302 2.43 -18.56 -10.51
CA GLY A 302 2.44 -19.20 -9.21
C GLY A 302 2.88 -18.32 -8.06
N ARG A 303 2.80 -18.89 -6.86
CA ARG A 303 3.19 -18.24 -5.60
C ARG A 303 4.42 -18.92 -5.01
N ARG A 304 5.44 -18.15 -4.66
CA ARG A 304 6.71 -18.67 -4.14
C ARG A 304 6.71 -18.87 -2.63
N THR A 305 5.80 -18.22 -1.92
CA THR A 305 5.66 -18.30 -0.46
C THR A 305 4.39 -19.04 -0.07
N ALA A 306 4.23 -19.33 1.23
CA ALA A 306 3.03 -19.99 1.74
C ALA A 306 1.77 -19.12 1.64
N PHE A 307 1.92 -17.80 1.46
CA PHE A 307 0.83 -16.84 1.41
C PHE A 307 -0.19 -17.20 0.33
N VAL A 308 -1.47 -17.25 0.69
CA VAL A 308 -2.62 -17.53 -0.19
C VAL A 308 -3.49 -16.29 -0.26
N GLY A 309 -3.87 -15.89 -1.47
CA GLY A 309 -4.80 -14.78 -1.68
C GLY A 309 -5.14 -14.60 -3.16
N PRO A 310 -6.30 -13.97 -3.46
CA PRO A 310 -6.74 -13.73 -4.82
C PRO A 310 -5.84 -12.70 -5.52
N VAL A 311 -5.47 -12.96 -6.78
CA VAL A 311 -4.63 -12.06 -7.57
C VAL A 311 -5.13 -11.96 -9.00
N GLU A 312 -5.06 -10.77 -9.56
CA GLU A 312 -5.37 -10.49 -10.96
C GLU A 312 -4.16 -10.74 -11.85
N ILE A 313 -4.41 -11.31 -13.04
CA ILE A 313 -3.41 -11.56 -14.06
C ILE A 313 -3.89 -10.87 -15.33
N GLU A 314 -3.11 -9.92 -15.85
CA GLU A 314 -3.39 -9.21 -17.10
C GLU A 314 -2.52 -9.75 -18.23
N LEU A 315 -3.17 -10.14 -19.32
CA LEU A 315 -2.57 -10.50 -20.60
C LEU A 315 -2.69 -9.33 -21.56
N VAL A 316 -1.58 -8.92 -22.17
CA VAL A 316 -1.54 -7.85 -23.17
C VAL A 316 -1.15 -8.44 -24.52
N TRP A 317 -1.99 -8.24 -25.52
CA TRP A 317 -1.81 -8.75 -26.88
C TRP A 317 -1.04 -7.75 -27.75
N GLU A 318 -0.49 -8.22 -28.88
CA GLU A 318 0.36 -7.39 -29.75
C GLU A 318 -0.33 -6.20 -30.41
N ASP A 319 -1.66 -6.17 -30.42
CA ASP A 319 -2.46 -5.03 -30.88
C ASP A 319 -2.82 -4.04 -29.75
N GLY A 320 -2.33 -4.29 -28.54
CA GLY A 320 -2.60 -3.48 -27.33
C GLY A 320 -3.88 -3.84 -26.59
N SER A 321 -4.69 -4.79 -27.09
CA SER A 321 -5.86 -5.29 -26.35
C SER A 321 -5.45 -6.04 -25.08
N ARG A 322 -6.32 -6.03 -24.07
CA ARG A 322 -6.04 -6.59 -22.74
C ARG A 322 -7.14 -7.54 -22.29
N GLU A 323 -6.75 -8.60 -21.60
CA GLU A 323 -7.64 -9.59 -20.99
C GLU A 323 -7.18 -9.84 -19.55
N ARG A 324 -8.13 -10.02 -18.61
CA ARG A 324 -7.83 -10.26 -17.20
C ARG A 324 -8.37 -11.60 -16.73
N HIS A 325 -7.60 -12.26 -15.87
CA HIS A 325 -7.94 -13.50 -15.21
C HIS A 325 -7.68 -13.40 -13.71
N THR A 326 -8.62 -13.86 -12.90
CA THR A 326 -8.43 -13.97 -11.44
C THR A 326 -7.94 -15.37 -11.09
N TRP A 327 -6.94 -15.44 -10.21
CA TRP A 327 -6.51 -16.68 -9.57
C TRP A 327 -6.65 -16.59 -8.05
N ASP A 328 -7.27 -17.58 -7.41
CA ASP A 328 -7.52 -17.56 -5.96
C ASP A 328 -6.27 -17.81 -5.10
N GLY A 329 -5.16 -18.24 -5.71
CA GLY A 329 -3.89 -18.49 -5.03
C GLY A 329 -3.87 -19.76 -4.16
N ARG A 330 -4.92 -20.59 -4.15
CA ARG A 330 -4.96 -21.77 -3.25
C ARG A 330 -3.94 -22.82 -3.66
N ASP A 331 -3.96 -23.21 -4.94
CA ASP A 331 -2.92 -24.05 -5.51
C ASP A 331 -1.57 -23.32 -5.53
N ARG A 332 -0.47 -24.04 -5.76
CA ARG A 332 0.86 -23.39 -5.86
C ARG A 332 1.06 -22.62 -7.15
N TRP A 333 0.34 -23.01 -8.20
CA TRP A 333 0.37 -22.38 -9.51
C TRP A 333 -0.96 -22.59 -10.23
N THR A 334 -1.22 -21.76 -11.22
CA THR A 334 -2.31 -21.92 -12.19
C THR A 334 -1.77 -21.77 -13.60
N ARG A 335 -2.52 -22.30 -14.57
CA ARG A 335 -2.19 -22.19 -15.99
C ARG A 335 -3.37 -21.64 -16.76
N ILE A 336 -3.10 -20.61 -17.54
CA ILE A 336 -4.02 -20.04 -18.51
C ILE A 336 -3.60 -20.59 -19.89
N GLU A 337 -4.51 -21.33 -20.55
CA GLU A 337 -4.33 -21.80 -21.92
C GLU A 337 -5.38 -21.18 -22.83
N LEU A 338 -4.93 -20.54 -23.92
CA LEU A 338 -5.80 -19.80 -24.84
C LEU A 338 -5.37 -20.06 -26.29
N GLU A 339 -6.33 -20.03 -27.22
CA GLU A 339 -6.05 -19.90 -28.65
C GLU A 339 -6.37 -18.46 -29.09
N SER A 340 -5.42 -17.82 -29.80
CA SER A 340 -5.56 -16.43 -30.22
C SER A 340 -5.01 -16.23 -31.63
N PRO A 341 -5.66 -15.44 -32.50
CA PRO A 341 -5.06 -15.07 -33.78
C PRO A 341 -3.83 -14.16 -33.61
N LYS A 342 -3.67 -13.55 -32.42
CA LYS A 342 -2.62 -12.59 -32.07
C LYS A 342 -1.58 -13.25 -31.18
N ARG A 343 -0.35 -12.76 -31.24
CA ARG A 343 0.69 -13.14 -30.28
C ARG A 343 0.46 -12.40 -28.96
N LEU A 344 0.85 -13.08 -27.88
CA LEU A 344 0.92 -12.46 -26.56
C LEU A 344 2.17 -11.58 -26.50
N ASP A 345 2.01 -10.32 -26.09
CA ASP A 345 3.11 -9.35 -25.97
C ASP A 345 3.61 -9.22 -24.53
N ALA A 346 2.72 -9.24 -23.53
CA ALA A 346 3.10 -9.18 -22.12
C ALA A 346 2.12 -9.91 -21.19
N VAL A 347 2.63 -10.25 -19.99
CA VAL A 347 1.86 -10.76 -18.84
C VAL A 347 2.25 -9.94 -17.62
N ALA A 348 1.28 -9.58 -16.80
CA ALA A 348 1.50 -8.97 -15.48
C ALA A 348 0.63 -9.63 -14.42
N VAL A 349 1.23 -10.04 -13.30
CA VAL A 349 0.52 -10.49 -12.10
C VAL A 349 0.42 -9.32 -11.11
N ASP A 350 -0.77 -9.08 -10.60
CA ASP A 350 -1.15 -7.89 -9.84
C ASP A 350 -0.85 -6.57 -10.58
N PRO A 351 -1.41 -6.36 -11.78
CA PRO A 351 -1.12 -5.20 -12.63
C PRO A 351 -1.44 -3.86 -11.95
N ASP A 352 -2.44 -3.83 -11.06
CA ASP A 352 -2.88 -2.61 -10.37
C ASP A 352 -2.14 -2.36 -9.05
N GLY A 353 -1.32 -3.31 -8.60
CA GLY A 353 -0.61 -3.19 -7.33
C GLY A 353 -1.52 -3.27 -6.11
N VAL A 354 -2.56 -4.10 -6.16
CA VAL A 354 -3.44 -4.38 -5.02
C VAL A 354 -2.63 -4.91 -3.84
N TRP A 355 -1.66 -5.78 -4.11
CA TRP A 355 -0.79 -6.38 -3.10
C TRP A 355 0.39 -5.48 -2.77
N ALA A 356 0.12 -4.40 -2.03
CA ALA A 356 1.16 -3.47 -1.56
C ALA A 356 2.24 -4.18 -0.72
N LEU A 357 1.86 -5.22 0.03
CA LEU A 357 2.72 -6.04 0.87
C LEU A 357 3.73 -6.89 0.08
N GLU A 358 3.51 -7.09 -1.22
CA GLU A 358 4.45 -7.78 -2.07
C GLU A 358 5.64 -6.88 -2.40
N VAL A 359 6.80 -7.24 -1.87
CA VAL A 359 8.03 -6.46 -2.08
C VAL A 359 8.81 -6.94 -3.30
N ARG A 360 8.75 -8.24 -3.62
CA ARG A 360 9.50 -8.86 -4.73
C ARG A 360 8.65 -8.92 -5.98
N ARG A 361 8.48 -7.76 -6.62
CA ARG A 361 7.57 -7.69 -7.76
C ARG A 361 8.25 -7.96 -9.10
N ALA A 362 9.57 -8.12 -9.15
CA ALA A 362 10.33 -8.09 -10.41
C ALA A 362 10.01 -9.26 -11.38
N ASP A 363 9.51 -10.38 -10.85
CA ASP A 363 9.14 -11.58 -11.58
C ASP A 363 7.62 -11.72 -11.80
N ASN A 364 6.83 -10.71 -11.46
CA ASN A 364 5.41 -10.70 -11.81
C ASN A 364 5.17 -10.31 -13.27
N TYR A 365 6.22 -9.96 -14.05
CA TYR A 365 6.08 -9.56 -15.44
C TYR A 365 6.83 -10.49 -16.38
N TRP A 366 6.22 -10.71 -17.53
CA TRP A 366 6.87 -11.25 -18.70
C TRP A 366 6.58 -10.38 -19.91
N ARG A 367 7.57 -10.22 -20.80
CA ARG A 367 7.40 -9.55 -22.10
C ARG A 367 8.05 -10.37 -23.20
N ARG A 368 7.37 -10.46 -24.35
CA ARG A 368 7.79 -11.23 -25.52
C ARG A 368 9.16 -10.81 -26.05
N GLU A 369 9.34 -9.51 -26.22
CA GLU A 369 10.64 -8.93 -26.56
C GLU A 369 11.21 -8.23 -25.33
N PRO A 370 12.42 -8.61 -24.88
CA PRO A 370 13.10 -7.90 -23.81
C PRO A 370 13.30 -6.46 -24.26
N ASP A 371 12.75 -5.51 -23.51
CA ASP A 371 12.94 -4.10 -23.80
C ASP A 371 14.43 -3.75 -23.70
N ARG A 372 15.09 -3.52 -24.84
CA ARG A 372 16.53 -3.24 -24.91
C ARG A 372 16.91 -1.92 -24.25
N GLY A 373 15.93 -1.03 -23.98
CA GLY A 373 16.11 0.19 -23.21
C GLY A 373 15.83 0.04 -21.70
N ALA A 374 15.15 -1.04 -21.29
CA ALA A 374 14.90 -1.34 -19.88
C ALA A 374 16.08 -2.12 -19.30
N VAL A 375 17.21 -1.43 -19.11
CA VAL A 375 18.29 -1.85 -18.21
C VAL A 375 17.74 -1.79 -16.80
N HIS A 376 16.89 -2.76 -16.43
CA HIS A 376 16.42 -3.17 -15.11
C HIS A 376 14.99 -3.70 -15.24
N ARG A 377 14.81 -5.03 -15.18
CA ARG A 377 13.51 -5.71 -14.98
C ARG A 377 12.77 -5.20 -13.72
N THR A 378 13.48 -4.47 -12.86
CA THR A 378 12.99 -3.77 -11.67
C THR A 378 12.38 -2.37 -11.93
N LEU A 379 12.53 -1.77 -13.12
CA LEU A 379 12.13 -0.37 -13.37
C LEU A 379 10.80 -0.18 -14.13
N TRP A 380 10.05 -1.23 -14.48
CA TRP A 380 8.70 -1.01 -15.03
C TRP A 380 7.74 -0.47 -13.95
N TRP A 381 7.92 -0.85 -12.68
CA TRP A 381 7.27 -0.17 -11.55
C TRP A 381 7.76 1.25 -11.33
N ALA A 382 9.04 1.52 -11.62
CA ALA A 382 9.54 2.90 -11.63
C ALA A 382 8.90 3.72 -12.76
N ALA A 383 8.52 3.09 -13.87
CA ALA A 383 7.74 3.73 -14.92
C ALA A 383 6.28 4.00 -14.50
N GLU A 384 5.69 3.23 -13.58
CA GLU A 384 4.43 3.62 -12.92
C GLU A 384 4.62 4.73 -11.87
N LEU A 385 5.71 4.70 -11.11
CA LEU A 385 6.12 5.84 -10.27
C LEU A 385 6.30 7.13 -11.10
N LEU A 386 6.79 7.03 -12.34
CA LEU A 386 6.91 8.15 -13.26
C LEU A 386 5.61 8.49 -13.98
N ARG A 387 4.69 7.55 -14.22
CA ARG A 387 3.37 7.83 -14.79
C ARG A 387 2.44 8.53 -13.80
N GLY A 388 2.52 8.19 -12.51
CA GLY A 388 1.90 8.96 -11.42
C GLY A 388 2.45 10.39 -11.30
N ALA A 389 3.73 10.61 -11.62
CA ALA A 389 4.34 11.94 -11.66
C ALA A 389 4.05 12.71 -12.98
N ALA A 390 3.88 12.00 -14.10
CA ALA A 390 3.64 12.60 -15.42
C ALA A 390 2.21 13.14 -15.59
N ALA A 391 1.25 12.72 -14.75
CA ALA A 391 -0.08 13.33 -14.71
C ALA A 391 -0.11 14.71 -14.01
N ALA A 392 1.01 15.17 -13.43
CA ALA A 392 1.11 16.47 -12.75
C ALA A 392 1.94 17.53 -13.50
N VAL A 393 2.42 17.24 -14.72
CA VAL A 393 3.20 18.20 -15.53
C VAL A 393 2.76 18.17 -16.99
N ILE A 394 1.69 18.92 -17.28
CA ILE A 394 1.54 19.57 -18.59
C ILE A 394 1.64 21.08 -18.33
N PRO A 395 2.69 21.76 -18.80
CA PRO A 395 2.78 23.21 -18.71
C PRO A 395 1.86 23.86 -19.76
N TRP A 396 1.17 24.89 -19.29
CA TRP A 396 0.55 26.00 -20.01
C TRP A 396 1.05 26.23 -21.44
N SER A 397 0.08 26.34 -22.36
CA SER A 397 0.02 27.45 -23.32
C SER A 397 -1.07 28.42 -22.86
#